data_AF-A0A3N7FA60-F1
#
_entry.id   AF-A0A3N7FA60-F1
#
_cell.length_a   1.000
_cell.length_b   1.000
_cell.length_c   1.000
_cell.angle_alpha   90.00
_cell.angle_beta   90.00
_cell.angle_gamma   90.00
#
_symmetry.space_group_name_H-M   'P 1'
#
loop_
_entity.id
_entity.type
_entity.pdbx_description
1 polymer ?
#
loop_
_entity_poly.entity_id
_entity_poly.type
_entity_poly.pdbx_seq_one_letter_code
_entity_poly.pdbx_strand_id
1 'polypeptide(L)'
;MLVFTDDQYQSKDQTETLLKALSCADILLIVAITDQESVKWIQTEYKSLPNIVCFASSPNLVNKLGGSYVQNEISGYLFGKTFGISQSENK
;
A
#
# COMPACT_ATOMS: atom_id res chain seq x y z
N MET A 1 12.80 -2.54 8.18
CA MET A 1 11.35 -2.30 8.30
C MET A 1 11.14 -1.22 9.33
N LEU A 2 10.63 -0.06 8.93
CA LEU A 2 10.30 1.05 9.82
C LEU A 2 8.77 1.11 9.95
N VAL A 3 8.27 1.39 11.16
CA VAL A 3 6.85 1.38 11.47
C VAL A 3 6.46 2.73 12.02
N PHE A 4 5.38 3.29 11.48
CA PHE A 4 4.86 4.60 11.82
C PHE A 4 3.36 4.48 12.06
N THR A 5 2.83 5.31 12.95
CA THR A 5 1.40 5.49 13.17
C THR A 5 0.86 6.57 12.24
N ASP A 6 -0.43 6.50 11.94
CA ASP A 6 -1.09 7.38 10.97
C ASP A 6 -1.30 8.80 11.47
N ASP A 7 -1.04 9.09 12.75
CA ASP A 7 -1.06 10.43 13.35
C ASP A 7 0.27 11.19 13.23
N GLN A 8 1.35 10.54 12.77
CA GLN A 8 2.69 11.14 12.78
C GLN A 8 2.89 12.26 11.77
N TYR A 9 1.99 12.41 10.78
CA TYR A 9 2.05 13.54 9.84
C TYR A 9 1.81 14.90 10.51
N GLN A 10 1.28 14.91 11.73
CA GLN A 10 0.93 16.12 12.48
C GLN A 10 2.15 16.81 13.12
N SER A 11 3.25 16.08 13.30
CA SER A 11 4.49 16.63 13.86
C SER A 11 5.55 16.80 12.77
N LYS A 12 6.08 18.02 12.62
CA LYS A 12 7.03 18.35 11.55
C LYS A 12 8.26 17.42 11.53
N ASP A 13 8.86 17.16 12.68
CA ASP A 13 10.08 16.35 12.79
C ASP A 13 9.80 14.87 12.46
N GLN A 14 8.63 14.37 12.85
CA GLN A 14 8.20 13.00 12.55
C GLN A 14 7.87 12.84 11.06
N THR A 15 7.19 13.83 10.49
CA THR A 15 6.90 13.90 9.05
C THR A 15 8.16 13.88 8.21
N GLU A 16 9.18 14.67 8.55
CA GLU A 16 10.46 14.68 7.82
C GLU A 16 11.16 13.31 7.89
N THR A 17 11.14 12.67 9.06
CA THR A 17 11.69 11.33 9.26
C THR A 17 10.96 10.28 8.41
N LEU A 18 9.63 10.35 8.38
CA LEU A 18 8.78 9.47 7.59
C LEU A 18 9.00 9.66 6.08
N LEU A 19 9.04 10.90 5.60
CA LEU A 19 9.31 11.20 4.19
C LEU A 19 10.69 10.69 3.75
N LYS A 20 11.71 10.83 4.60
CA LYS A 20 13.05 10.29 4.35
C LYS A 20 13.07 8.76 4.35
N ALA A 21 12.32 8.11 5.23
CA ALA A 21 12.20 6.66 5.23
C ALA A 21 11.55 6.15 3.93
N LEU A 22 10.53 6.86 3.45
CA LEU A 22 9.77 6.49 2.26
C LEU A 22 10.54 6.74 0.96
N SER A 23 11.34 7.79 0.87
CA SER A 23 12.15 8.06 -0.33
C SER A 23 13.17 6.96 -0.62
N CYS A 24 13.53 6.17 0.39
CA CYS A 24 14.44 5.03 0.26
C CYS A 24 13.71 3.68 0.31
N ALA A 25 12.38 3.65 0.39
CA ALA A 25 11.62 2.42 0.54
C ALA A 25 11.27 1.77 -0.80
N ASP A 26 11.49 0.46 -0.91
CA ASP A 26 11.04 -0.32 -2.06
C ASP A 26 9.55 -0.72 -1.98
N ILE A 27 9.02 -0.79 -0.75
CA ILE A 27 7.65 -1.24 -0.45
C ILE A 27 7.07 -0.39 0.69
N LEU A 28 5.84 0.10 0.49
CA LEU A 28 5.01 0.70 1.54
C LEU A 28 3.89 -0.28 1.94
N LEU A 29 3.84 -0.63 3.23
CA LEU A 29 2.79 -1.44 3.82
C LEU A 29 1.85 -0.56 4.65
N ILE A 30 0.56 -0.56 4.32
CA ILE A 30 -0.48 0.23 4.97
C ILE A 30 -1.48 -0.69 5.64
N VAL A 31 -1.66 -0.57 6.95
CA VAL A 31 -2.51 -1.47 7.74
C VAL A 31 -3.51 -0.68 8.57
N ALA A 32 -4.79 -1.05 8.49
CA ALA A 32 -5.87 -0.54 9.32
C ALA A 32 -6.08 1.00 9.32
N ILE A 33 -5.65 1.70 8.26
CA ILE A 33 -5.84 3.16 8.15
C ILE A 33 -7.20 3.44 7.52
N THR A 34 -8.12 3.97 8.32
CA THR A 34 -9.49 4.32 7.89
C THR A 34 -9.83 5.80 8.02
N ASP A 35 -9.05 6.54 8.80
CA ASP A 35 -9.25 7.98 8.99
C ASP A 35 -9.09 8.76 7.68
N GLN A 36 -10.00 9.70 7.42
CA GLN A 36 -10.04 10.40 6.13
C GLN A 36 -8.89 11.39 5.94
N GLU A 37 -8.40 12.02 7.00
CA GLU A 37 -7.28 12.96 6.90
C GLU A 37 -6.00 12.19 6.59
N SER A 38 -5.78 11.10 7.32
CA SER A 38 -4.67 10.17 7.11
C SER A 38 -4.68 9.60 5.70
N VAL A 39 -5.84 9.14 5.21
CA VAL A 39 -5.99 8.63 3.83
C VAL A 39 -5.62 9.69 2.79
N LYS A 40 -6.11 10.93 2.93
CA LYS A 40 -5.81 12.01 1.98
C LYS A 40 -4.32 12.37 1.98
N TRP A 41 -3.71 12.40 3.16
CA TRP A 41 -2.31 12.71 3.31
C TRP A 41 -1.43 11.65 2.63
N ILE A 42 -1.67 10.37 2.92
CA ILE A 42 -1.00 9.21 2.31
C ILE A 42 -1.12 9.25 0.78
N GLN A 43 -2.32 9.52 0.26
CA GLN A 43 -2.56 9.62 -1.18
C GLN A 43 -1.77 10.75 -1.84
N THR A 44 -1.49 11.84 -1.13
CA THR A 44 -0.80 13.00 -1.69
C THR A 44 0.71 12.75 -1.78
N GLU A 45 1.30 12.19 -0.73
CA GLU A 45 2.74 12.11 -0.58
C GLU A 45 3.37 10.87 -1.26
N TYR A 46 2.62 9.77 -1.45
CA TYR A 46 3.25 8.45 -1.70
C TYR A 46 2.97 7.84 -3.07
N LYS A 47 2.46 8.62 -4.03
CA LYS A 47 2.12 8.13 -5.39
C LYS A 47 3.31 7.58 -6.17
N SER A 48 4.53 8.03 -5.84
CA SER A 48 5.76 7.68 -6.57
C SER A 48 6.24 6.26 -6.28
N LEU A 49 5.86 5.67 -5.14
CA LEU A 49 6.33 4.34 -4.76
C LEU A 49 5.80 3.26 -5.72
N PRO A 50 6.67 2.35 -6.21
CA PRO A 50 6.25 1.32 -7.17
C PRO A 50 5.43 0.21 -6.51
N ASN A 51 5.63 -0.03 -5.22
CA ASN A 51 4.95 -1.09 -4.47
C ASN A 51 4.26 -0.54 -3.22
N ILE A 52 2.94 -0.64 -3.18
CA ILE A 52 2.07 -0.24 -2.07
C ILE A 52 1.12 -1.40 -1.79
N VAL A 53 1.07 -1.86 -0.54
CA VAL A 53 0.21 -2.96 -0.11
C VAL A 53 -0.68 -2.50 1.05
N CYS A 54 -2.00 -2.62 0.88
CA CYS A 54 -3.02 -2.17 1.81
C CYS A 54 -3.77 -3.36 2.42
N PHE A 55 -3.81 -3.44 3.75
CA PHE A 55 -4.57 -4.45 4.50
C PHE A 55 -5.56 -3.80 5.46
N ALA A 56 -6.84 -4.23 5.38
CA ALA A 56 -7.91 -3.76 6.27
C ALA A 56 -8.02 -2.22 6.38
N SER A 57 -7.61 -1.51 5.34
CA SER A 57 -7.59 -0.04 5.28
C SER A 57 -8.73 0.48 4.41
N SER A 58 -8.88 1.81 4.37
CA SER A 58 -9.85 2.50 3.52
C SER A 58 -9.78 2.02 2.06
N PRO A 59 -10.93 1.84 1.38
CA PRO A 59 -10.98 1.44 -0.04
C PRO A 59 -10.36 2.50 -0.98
N ASN A 60 -10.15 3.72 -0.49
CA ASN A 60 -9.47 4.78 -1.23
C ASN A 60 -7.95 4.56 -1.28
N LEU A 61 -7.38 3.68 -0.44
CA LEU A 61 -5.98 3.28 -0.49
C LEU A 61 -5.84 2.03 -1.36
N VAL A 62 -5.30 2.21 -2.56
CA VAL A 62 -5.25 1.16 -3.58
C VAL A 62 -3.88 0.50 -3.62
N ASN A 63 -3.87 -0.83 -3.74
CA ASN A 63 -2.66 -1.61 -3.96
C ASN A 63 -1.97 -1.21 -5.27
N LYS A 64 -0.64 -1.15 -5.25
CA LYS A 64 0.19 -0.91 -6.43
C LYS A 64 1.34 -1.91 -6.40
N LEU A 65 1.56 -2.66 -7.47
CA LEU A 65 2.64 -3.63 -7.56
C LEU A 65 3.39 -3.43 -8.86
N GLY A 66 4.72 -3.29 -8.79
CA GLY A 66 5.56 -3.06 -9.96
C GLY A 66 5.21 -1.78 -10.73
N GLY A 67 4.65 -0.77 -10.06
CA GLY A 67 4.23 0.48 -10.71
C GLY A 67 2.76 0.52 -11.16
N SER A 68 2.07 -0.63 -11.20
CA SER A 68 0.70 -0.73 -11.68
C SER A 68 -0.29 -0.85 -10.52
N TYR A 69 -1.38 -0.08 -10.59
CA TYR A 69 -2.47 -0.21 -9.61
C TYR A 69 -3.18 -1.55 -9.83
N VAL A 70 -3.36 -2.28 -8.74
CA VAL A 70 -4.12 -3.53 -8.72
C VAL A 70 -5.56 -3.18 -8.42
N GLN A 71 -6.46 -3.45 -9.36
CA GLN A 71 -7.89 -3.36 -9.09
C GLN A 71 -8.23 -4.37 -8.00
N ASN A 72 -8.62 -3.87 -6.83
CA ASN A 72 -9.33 -4.68 -5.85
C ASN A 72 -10.71 -4.97 -6.44
N GLU A 73 -10.87 -6.13 -7.08
CA GLU A 73 -12.20 -6.72 -7.14
C GLU A 73 -12.67 -6.86 -5.70
N ILE A 74 -13.80 -6.23 -5.38
CA ILE A 74 -14.36 -6.13 -4.03
C ILE A 74 -14.54 -7.55 -3.47
N SER A 75 -13.56 -8.05 -2.72
CA SER A 75 -13.69 -9.11 -1.73
C SER A 75 -12.33 -9.31 -1.08
N GLY A 76 -12.30 -9.39 0.26
CA GLY A 76 -11.09 -9.53 1.08
C GLY A 76 -10.34 -10.86 0.93
N TYR A 77 -9.98 -11.25 -0.29
CA TYR A 77 -9.32 -12.51 -0.63
C TYR A 77 -8.09 -12.29 -1.52
N LEU A 78 -7.16 -11.42 -1.11
CA LEU A 78 -5.86 -11.28 -1.81
C LEU A 78 -4.97 -12.54 -1.70
N PHE A 79 -5.37 -13.55 -0.92
CA PHE A 79 -4.72 -14.86 -0.81
C PHE A 79 -5.53 -16.02 -1.43
N GLY A 80 -6.68 -15.76 -2.06
CA GLY A 80 -7.59 -16.81 -2.52
C GLY A 80 -7.37 -17.32 -3.95
N LYS A 81 -6.63 -16.59 -4.78
CA LYS A 81 -6.36 -17.00 -6.18
C LYS A 81 -4.86 -17.08 -6.42
N THR A 82 -4.28 -18.16 -5.90
CA THR A 82 -2.99 -18.66 -6.35
C THR A 82 -2.99 -18.82 -7.87
N PHE A 83 -1.95 -18.24 -8.49
CA PHE A 83 -1.30 -18.61 -9.75
C PHE A 83 -2.07 -19.52 -10.72
N GLY A 84 -2.33 -18.98 -11.92
CA GLY A 84 -2.84 -19.74 -13.05
C GLY A 84 -2.08 -21.04 -13.25
N ILE A 85 -2.82 -22.15 -13.13
CA ILE A 85 -2.40 -23.45 -13.62
C ILE A 85 -2.22 -23.28 -15.14
N SER A 86 -0.98 -23.21 -15.61
CA SER A 86 -0.71 -23.55 -17.00
C SER A 86 -1.03 -25.04 -17.13
N GLN A 87 -2.14 -25.36 -17.79
CA GLN A 87 -2.31 -26.71 -18.31
C GLN A 87 -1.25 -26.87 -19.39
N SER A 88 -0.16 -27.57 -19.08
CA SER A 88 0.68 -28.12 -20.15
C SER A 88 -0.14 -29.23 -20.80
N GLU A 89 -0.63 -29.00 -22.01
CA GLU A 89 -1.01 -30.08 -22.89
C GLU A 89 0.21 -30.99 -23.07
N ASN A 90 0.11 -32.22 -22.58
CA ASN A 90 1.05 -33.27 -22.91
C ASN A 90 0.26 -34.53 -23.29
N LYS A 91 0.12 -34.65 -24.63
CA LYS A 91 0.08 -35.86 -25.45
C LYS A 91 -1.18 -36.72 -25.48
#